data_AF-A0A6L7F4C4-F1
#
_entry.id   AF-A0A6L7F4C4-F1
#
_cell.length_a   1.000
_cell.length_b   1.000
_cell.length_c   1.000
_cell.angle_alpha   90.00
_cell.angle_beta   90.00
_cell.angle_gamma   90.00
#
_symmetry.space_group_name_H-M   'P 1'
#
loop_
_entity.id
_entity.type
_entity.pdbx_description
1 polymer ?
#
loop_
_entity_poly.entity_id
_entity_poly.type
_entity_poly.pdbx_seq_one_letter_code
_entity_poly.pdbx_strand_id
1 'polypeptide(L)'
;MVAFVTVGMLVIAAVLTAGVASALTGPSRWYLLGVAHVGVVCVASHLLNSAFLALDREAIWHVRGAWGEENTREELRRARRRRLIWDWVDSIGLQAGDIDHLVITREGGLVAIDSKWRSNISRADTAAMASSAQRARRRAEGLTLTVLTKERGAHRARVQPLSITPVVVVWGAAQHAVPENAVVDGVRFIPGRELVTWLRTVEGERVTKHAARDVADRLRAFRENASQSA
;
A
#
# COMPACT_ATOMS: atom_id res chain seq x y z
N MET A 1 8.09 19.67 20.62
CA MET A 1 8.65 20.06 19.30
C MET A 1 7.60 20.69 18.39
N VAL A 2 6.49 20.00 18.08
CA VAL A 2 5.44 20.50 17.17
C VAL A 2 4.92 21.89 17.58
N ALA A 3 4.55 22.09 18.85
CA ALA A 3 4.05 23.38 19.34
C ALA A 3 5.05 24.54 19.13
N PHE A 4 6.34 24.29 19.34
CA PHE A 4 7.39 25.30 19.16
C PHE A 4 7.57 25.68 17.68
N VAL A 5 7.56 24.67 16.78
CA VAL A 5 7.61 24.90 15.33
C VAL A 5 6.36 25.67 14.87
N THR A 6 5.17 25.30 15.33
CA THR A 6 3.93 25.99 14.97
C THR A 6 3.95 27.46 15.39
N VAL A 7 4.34 27.75 16.65
CA VAL A 7 4.44 29.13 17.15
C VAL A 7 5.49 29.91 16.36
N GLY A 8 6.66 29.34 16.11
CA GLY A 8 7.70 29.99 15.30
C GLY A 8 7.22 30.32 13.88
N MET A 9 6.49 29.40 13.22
CA MET A 9 5.95 29.63 11.88
C MET A 9 4.86 30.69 11.85
N LEU A 10 4.00 30.75 12.87
CA LEU A 10 3.00 31.81 13.00
C LEU A 10 3.68 33.18 13.16
N VAL A 11 4.74 33.28 13.95
CA VAL A 11 5.52 34.51 14.11
C VAL A 11 6.17 34.91 12.78
N ILE A 12 6.82 33.99 12.07
CA ILE A 12 7.44 34.26 10.77
C ILE A 12 6.39 34.73 9.74
N ALA A 13 5.24 34.04 9.67
CA ALA A 13 4.16 34.41 8.76
C ALA A 13 3.58 35.80 9.10
N ALA A 14 3.42 36.13 10.38
CA ALA A 14 2.95 37.44 10.83
C ALA A 14 3.94 38.56 10.46
N VAL A 15 5.25 38.33 10.69
CA VAL A 15 6.31 39.28 10.33
C VAL A 15 6.38 39.50 8.82
N LEU A 16 6.33 38.44 8.01
CA LEU A 16 6.31 38.54 6.55
C LEU A 16 5.07 39.30 6.07
N THR A 17 3.92 39.04 6.68
CA THR A 17 2.67 39.74 6.35
C THR A 17 2.79 41.23 6.64
N ALA A 18 3.27 41.60 7.82
CA ALA A 18 3.48 42.99 8.21
C ALA A 18 4.50 43.70 7.29
N GLY A 19 5.59 43.02 6.93
CA GLY A 19 6.62 43.57 6.03
C GLY A 19 6.12 43.77 4.60
N VAL A 20 5.42 42.79 4.03
CA VAL A 20 4.84 42.92 2.67
C VAL A 20 3.75 43.99 2.65
N ALA A 21 2.92 44.06 3.69
CA ALA A 21 1.85 45.05 3.78
C ALA A 21 2.35 46.48 3.95
N SER A 22 3.48 46.70 4.64
CA SER A 22 4.06 48.03 4.84
C SER A 22 4.90 48.51 3.65
N ALA A 23 5.57 47.59 2.95
CA ALA A 23 6.48 47.93 1.85
C ALA A 23 5.79 48.10 0.49
N LEU A 24 4.63 47.49 0.28
CA LEU A 24 3.98 47.43 -1.04
C LEU A 24 2.54 47.92 -1.01
N THR A 25 2.23 48.81 -1.96
CA THR A 25 0.88 49.30 -2.22
C THR A 25 0.36 48.74 -3.55
N GLY A 26 -0.95 48.53 -3.65
CA GLY A 26 -1.60 48.03 -4.87
C GLY A 26 -1.80 46.50 -4.93
N PRO A 27 -2.34 45.99 -6.06
CA PRO A 27 -2.80 44.59 -6.15
C PRO A 27 -1.69 43.54 -6.11
N SER A 28 -0.47 43.88 -6.54
CA SER A 28 0.70 42.98 -6.56
C SER A 28 1.08 42.47 -5.17
N ARG A 29 0.79 43.22 -4.09
CA ARG A 29 1.08 42.83 -2.70
C ARG A 29 0.42 41.52 -2.32
N TRP A 30 -0.79 41.25 -2.81
CA TRP A 30 -1.55 40.04 -2.46
C TRP A 30 -0.95 38.79 -3.09
N TYR A 31 -0.43 38.90 -4.31
CA TYR A 31 0.29 37.81 -4.97
C TYR A 31 1.60 37.50 -4.24
N LEU A 32 2.37 38.52 -3.86
CA LEU A 32 3.62 38.36 -3.12
C LEU A 32 3.39 37.80 -1.71
N LEU A 33 2.33 38.24 -1.04
CA LEU A 33 1.92 37.69 0.25
C LEU A 33 1.57 36.20 0.13
N GLY A 34 0.81 35.83 -0.90
CA GLY A 34 0.47 34.43 -1.19
C GLY A 34 1.72 33.57 -1.42
N VAL A 35 2.66 34.03 -2.25
CA VAL A 35 3.93 33.34 -2.49
C VAL A 35 4.75 33.20 -1.19
N ALA A 36 4.83 34.25 -0.38
CA ALA A 36 5.55 34.22 0.89
C ALA A 36 4.93 33.20 1.86
N HIS A 37 3.60 33.18 2.01
CA HIS A 37 2.92 32.22 2.87
C HIS A 37 3.08 30.77 2.39
N VAL A 38 2.93 30.52 1.09
CA VAL A 38 3.19 29.19 0.51
C VAL A 38 4.63 28.77 0.78
N GLY A 39 5.59 29.68 0.60
CA GLY A 39 7.01 29.44 0.93
C GLY A 39 7.22 29.04 2.40
N VAL A 40 6.62 29.76 3.34
CA VAL A 40 6.69 29.43 4.79
C VAL A 40 6.10 28.05 5.06
N VAL A 41 4.92 27.73 4.51
CA VAL A 41 4.28 26.42 4.67
C VAL A 41 5.18 25.32 4.11
N CYS A 42 5.73 25.48 2.92
CA CYS A 42 6.65 24.52 2.31
C CYS A 42 7.89 24.28 3.18
N VAL A 43 8.53 25.35 3.67
CA VAL A 43 9.70 25.24 4.56
C VAL A 43 9.34 24.56 5.86
N ALA A 44 8.22 24.92 6.48
CA ALA A 44 7.73 24.30 7.71
C ALA A 44 7.49 22.80 7.55
N SER A 45 6.77 22.41 6.50
CA SER A 45 6.51 21.01 6.18
C SER A 45 7.80 20.25 5.91
N HIS A 46 8.75 20.86 5.19
CA HIS A 46 10.05 20.24 4.93
C HIS A 46 10.84 20.03 6.22
N LEU A 47 10.91 21.02 7.11
CA LEU A 47 11.62 20.92 8.39
C LEU A 47 10.97 19.90 9.32
N LEU A 48 9.64 19.86 9.41
CA LEU A 48 8.93 18.84 10.21
C LEU A 48 9.21 17.43 9.69
N ASN A 49 9.17 17.23 8.36
CA ASN A 49 9.49 15.95 7.76
C ASN A 49 10.94 15.55 8.02
N SER A 50 11.89 16.46 7.84
CA SER A 50 13.31 16.22 8.12
C SER A 50 13.57 15.95 9.60
N ALA A 51 12.93 16.68 10.52
CA ALA A 51 13.04 16.46 11.96
C ALA A 51 12.45 15.11 12.38
N PHE A 52 11.31 14.72 11.80
CA PHE A 52 10.69 13.41 12.02
C PHE A 52 11.64 12.28 11.59
N LEU A 53 12.24 12.39 10.40
CA LEU A 53 13.22 11.42 9.90
C LEU A 53 14.53 11.42 10.70
N ALA A 54 14.94 12.55 11.27
CA ALA A 54 16.19 12.68 12.02
C ALA A 54 16.08 12.18 13.47
N LEU A 55 14.93 12.39 14.12
CA LEU A 55 14.74 12.09 15.54
C LEU A 55 14.20 10.69 15.79
N ASP A 56 13.45 10.13 14.85
CA ASP A 56 12.84 8.83 14.98
C ASP A 56 13.41 7.86 13.92
N ARG A 57 14.28 6.95 14.37
CA ARG A 57 14.82 5.91 13.49
C ARG A 57 13.74 4.90 13.08
N GLU A 58 12.68 4.75 13.87
CA GLU A 58 11.52 3.90 13.58
C GLU A 58 10.54 4.56 12.61
N ALA A 59 10.43 5.88 12.64
CA ALA A 59 9.68 6.66 11.65
C ALA A 59 10.12 6.38 10.21
N ILE A 60 11.43 6.22 9.97
CA ILE A 60 11.96 5.84 8.65
C ILE A 60 11.38 4.49 8.21
N TRP A 61 11.23 3.53 9.13
CA TRP A 61 10.64 2.22 8.82
C TRP A 61 9.15 2.33 8.50
N HIS A 62 8.39 3.13 9.25
CA HIS A 62 6.97 3.37 8.99
C HIS A 62 6.73 4.07 7.65
N VAL A 63 7.49 5.13 7.35
CA VAL A 63 7.40 5.86 6.07
C VAL A 63 7.74 4.94 4.90
N ARG A 64 8.81 4.16 5.03
CA ARG A 64 9.21 3.17 4.00
C ARG A 64 8.14 2.10 3.79
N GLY A 65 7.51 1.62 4.86
CA GLY A 65 6.38 0.71 4.79
C GLY A 65 5.22 1.31 4.00
N ALA A 66 4.77 2.51 4.40
CA ALA A 66 3.69 3.25 3.74
C ALA A 66 3.97 3.53 2.26
N TRP A 67 5.21 3.88 1.90
CA TRP A 67 5.62 4.05 0.50
C TRP A 67 5.60 2.74 -0.29
N GLY A 68 6.01 1.63 0.31
CA GLY A 68 5.92 0.30 -0.32
C GLY A 68 4.47 -0.07 -0.63
N GLU A 69 3.56 0.17 0.30
CA GLU A 69 2.13 -0.09 0.10
C GLU A 69 1.53 0.83 -0.97
N GLU A 70 1.78 2.15 -0.92
CA GLU A 70 1.19 3.08 -1.89
C GLU A 70 1.72 2.83 -3.30
N ASN A 71 3.01 2.52 -3.46
CA ASN A 71 3.58 2.13 -4.75
C ASN A 71 2.93 0.83 -5.27
N THR A 72 2.68 -0.13 -4.38
CA THR A 72 1.95 -1.35 -4.74
C THR A 72 0.53 -1.02 -5.20
N ARG A 73 -0.20 -0.15 -4.49
CA ARG A 73 -1.53 0.32 -4.91
C ARG A 73 -1.49 1.02 -6.27
N GLU A 74 -0.49 1.83 -6.55
CA GLU A 74 -0.34 2.49 -7.86
C GLU A 74 -0.15 1.47 -8.99
N GLU A 75 0.73 0.48 -8.81
CA GLU A 75 0.91 -0.60 -9.78
C GLU A 75 -0.34 -1.47 -9.93
N LEU A 76 -1.12 -1.71 -8.86
CA LEU A 76 -2.40 -2.40 -8.95
C LEU A 76 -3.47 -1.57 -9.68
N ARG A 77 -3.52 -0.24 -9.47
CA ARG A 77 -4.36 0.68 -10.27
C ARG A 77 -3.96 0.59 -11.74
N ARG A 78 -2.67 0.53 -12.05
CA ARG A 78 -2.14 0.35 -13.42
C ARG A 78 -2.52 -1.01 -14.00
N ALA A 79 -2.39 -2.10 -13.23
CA ALA A 79 -2.80 -3.44 -13.63
C ALA A 79 -4.31 -3.51 -13.95
N ARG A 80 -5.15 -2.86 -13.12
CA ARG A 80 -6.59 -2.76 -13.34
C ARG A 80 -6.92 -1.98 -14.62
N ARG A 81 -6.28 -0.82 -14.85
CA ARG A 81 -6.43 -0.05 -16.10
C ARG A 81 -6.03 -0.87 -17.33
N ARG A 82 -5.00 -1.70 -17.20
CA ARG A 82 -4.53 -2.63 -18.24
C ARG A 82 -5.35 -3.92 -18.35
N ARG A 83 -6.42 -4.06 -17.55
CA ARG A 83 -7.29 -5.25 -17.52
C ARG A 83 -6.52 -6.55 -17.23
N LEU A 84 -5.50 -6.52 -16.38
CA LEU A 84 -4.78 -7.73 -15.94
C LEU A 84 -5.45 -8.37 -14.71
N ILE A 85 -6.05 -7.54 -13.86
CA ILE A 85 -6.80 -7.94 -12.68
C ILE A 85 -8.24 -7.47 -12.80
N TRP A 86 -9.13 -8.09 -12.03
CA TRP A 86 -10.50 -7.63 -11.87
C TRP A 86 -10.58 -6.52 -10.84
N ASP A 87 -10.03 -6.78 -9.65
CA ASP A 87 -10.03 -5.86 -8.52
C ASP A 87 -8.98 -6.31 -7.48
N TRP A 88 -8.82 -5.51 -6.43
CA TRP A 88 -8.06 -5.89 -5.23
C TRP A 88 -8.69 -5.30 -3.98
N VAL A 89 -8.35 -5.87 -2.82
CA VAL A 89 -8.75 -5.35 -1.51
C VAL A 89 -7.50 -5.21 -0.64
N ASP A 90 -7.35 -4.02 -0.06
CA ASP A 90 -6.23 -3.64 0.80
C ASP A 90 -6.55 -3.85 2.28
N SER A 91 -5.51 -4.15 3.05
CA SER A 91 -5.45 -4.11 4.52
C SER A 91 -6.58 -4.89 5.18
N ILE A 92 -6.64 -6.20 4.93
CA ILE A 92 -7.64 -7.05 5.57
C ILE A 92 -7.13 -7.47 6.94
N GLY A 93 -7.65 -6.84 7.99
CA GLY A 93 -7.35 -7.18 9.38
C GLY A 93 -7.99 -8.51 9.80
N LEU A 94 -7.20 -9.38 10.41
CA LEU A 94 -7.63 -10.65 11.01
C LEU A 94 -7.07 -10.73 12.44
N GLN A 95 -7.64 -11.62 13.27
CA GLN A 95 -7.19 -11.79 14.66
C GLN A 95 -5.70 -12.15 14.78
N ALA A 96 -5.14 -12.82 13.77
CA ALA A 96 -3.76 -13.28 13.75
C ALA A 96 -2.84 -12.41 12.87
N GLY A 97 -3.21 -11.15 12.62
CA GLY A 97 -2.48 -10.20 11.76
C GLY A 97 -3.28 -9.83 10.51
N ASP A 98 -2.63 -9.17 9.56
CA ASP A 98 -3.27 -8.63 8.36
C ASP A 98 -2.79 -9.29 7.07
N ILE A 99 -3.47 -8.93 5.98
CA ILE A 99 -3.08 -9.20 4.60
C ILE A 99 -2.99 -7.83 3.91
N ASP A 100 -1.79 -7.42 3.48
CA ASP A 100 -1.56 -6.10 2.87
C ASP A 100 -2.45 -5.91 1.63
N HIS A 101 -2.36 -6.83 0.66
CA HIS A 101 -3.18 -6.79 -0.55
C HIS A 101 -3.63 -8.19 -0.97
N LEU A 102 -4.92 -8.35 -1.21
CA LEU A 102 -5.48 -9.53 -1.84
C LEU A 102 -6.02 -9.16 -3.23
N VAL A 103 -5.36 -9.66 -4.27
CA VAL A 103 -5.61 -9.31 -5.66
C VAL A 103 -6.39 -10.41 -6.36
N ILE A 104 -7.45 -10.03 -7.08
CA ILE A 104 -8.28 -10.95 -7.86
C ILE A 104 -7.84 -10.86 -9.31
N THR A 105 -7.06 -11.84 -9.75
CA THR A 105 -6.54 -11.90 -11.12
C THR A 105 -7.61 -12.39 -12.08
N ARG A 106 -7.39 -12.17 -13.39
CA ARG A 106 -8.27 -12.73 -14.42
C ARG A 106 -7.97 -14.18 -14.69
N GLU A 107 -6.68 -14.51 -14.70
CA GLU A 107 -6.12 -15.83 -14.94
C GLU A 107 -5.08 -16.05 -13.84
N GLY A 108 -5.34 -16.98 -12.91
CA GLY A 108 -4.47 -17.19 -11.74
C GLY A 108 -5.14 -17.18 -10.37
N GLY A 109 -6.47 -17.03 -10.29
CA GLY A 109 -7.19 -16.97 -9.02
C GLY A 109 -6.83 -15.73 -8.17
N LEU A 110 -6.48 -15.96 -6.91
CA LEU A 110 -6.14 -14.93 -5.94
C LEU A 110 -4.62 -14.82 -5.77
N VAL A 111 -4.13 -13.59 -5.57
CA VAL A 111 -2.73 -13.34 -5.23
C VAL A 111 -2.68 -12.57 -3.92
N ALA A 112 -2.02 -13.15 -2.92
CA ALA A 112 -1.75 -12.48 -1.65
C ALA A 112 -0.38 -11.81 -1.75
N ILE A 113 -0.37 -10.48 -1.81
CA ILE A 113 0.84 -9.68 -1.91
C ILE A 113 1.20 -9.16 -0.52
N ASP A 114 2.44 -9.44 -0.12
CA ASP A 114 3.12 -8.81 1.02
C ASP A 114 4.13 -7.80 0.47
N SER A 115 3.97 -6.51 0.79
CA SER A 115 4.83 -5.46 0.24
C SER A 115 5.94 -5.09 1.23
N LYS A 116 7.20 -5.09 0.78
CA LYS A 116 8.37 -4.87 1.66
C LYS A 116 9.34 -3.87 1.06
N TRP A 117 9.59 -2.79 1.79
CA TRP A 117 10.65 -1.83 1.45
C TRP A 117 11.98 -2.26 2.07
N ARG A 118 13.01 -2.42 1.24
CA ARG A 118 14.35 -2.83 1.66
C ARG A 118 15.44 -2.04 0.93
N SER A 119 16.49 -1.68 1.68
CA SER A 119 17.69 -1.06 1.10
C SER A 119 18.72 -2.11 0.70
N ASN A 120 18.74 -3.25 1.41
CA ASN A 120 19.54 -4.44 1.09
C ASN A 120 18.72 -5.69 1.49
N ILE A 121 19.03 -6.85 0.91
CA ILE A 121 18.41 -8.14 1.23
C ILE A 121 19.51 -9.12 1.62
N SER A 122 19.48 -9.59 2.86
CA SER A 122 20.26 -10.77 3.27
C SER A 122 19.48 -12.07 3.03
N ARG A 123 20.16 -13.22 3.10
CA ARG A 123 19.49 -14.53 3.06
C ARG A 123 18.50 -14.72 4.22
N ALA A 124 18.87 -14.25 5.41
CA ALA A 124 17.99 -14.32 6.58
C ALA A 124 16.72 -13.48 6.38
N ASP A 125 16.86 -12.27 5.80
CA ASP A 125 15.71 -11.43 5.47
C ASP A 125 14.79 -12.10 4.44
N THR A 126 15.38 -12.78 3.45
CA THR A 126 14.61 -13.48 2.41
C THR A 126 13.75 -14.60 3.00
N ALA A 127 14.31 -15.41 3.90
CA ALA A 127 13.56 -16.46 4.59
C ALA A 127 12.45 -15.88 5.49
N ALA A 128 12.73 -14.79 6.21
CA ALA A 128 11.73 -14.12 7.04
C ALA A 128 10.57 -13.55 6.21
N MET A 129 10.87 -12.95 5.06
CA MET A 129 9.87 -12.44 4.10
C MET A 129 9.03 -13.58 3.49
N ALA A 130 9.66 -14.68 3.08
CA ALA A 130 8.95 -15.84 2.56
C ALA A 130 8.01 -16.42 3.63
N SER A 131 8.48 -16.56 4.87
CA SER A 131 7.66 -17.00 6.00
C SER A 131 6.48 -16.08 6.27
N SER A 132 6.67 -14.75 6.17
CA SER A 132 5.62 -13.74 6.27
C SER A 132 4.55 -13.92 5.20
N ALA A 133 4.95 -14.01 3.93
CA ALA A 133 4.02 -14.20 2.82
C ALA A 133 3.29 -15.55 2.88
N GLN A 134 3.93 -16.61 3.38
CA GLN A 134 3.25 -17.88 3.64
C GLN A 134 2.18 -17.76 4.72
N ARG A 135 2.42 -16.99 5.78
CA ARG A 135 1.37 -16.69 6.78
C ARG A 135 0.23 -15.90 6.15
N ALA A 136 0.52 -14.89 5.31
CA ALA A 136 -0.48 -14.12 4.60
C ALA A 136 -1.33 -15.00 3.67
N ARG A 137 -0.72 -15.95 2.96
CA ARG A 137 -1.44 -16.97 2.16
C ARG A 137 -2.38 -17.80 3.02
N ARG A 138 -1.90 -18.42 4.10
CA ARG A 138 -2.76 -19.26 4.98
C ARG A 138 -3.93 -18.47 5.55
N ARG A 139 -3.69 -17.20 5.90
CA ARG A 139 -4.74 -16.27 6.32
C ARG A 139 -5.75 -16.01 5.21
N ALA A 140 -5.28 -15.74 3.99
CA ALA A 140 -6.14 -15.55 2.82
C ALA A 140 -6.96 -16.82 2.51
N GLU A 141 -6.38 -18.01 2.65
CA GLU A 141 -7.06 -19.30 2.48
C GLU A 141 -8.20 -19.45 3.51
N GLY A 142 -7.90 -19.22 4.81
CA GLY A 142 -8.91 -19.26 5.86
C GLY A 142 -10.02 -18.22 5.69
N LEU A 143 -9.67 -17.00 5.27
CA LEU A 143 -10.62 -15.95 4.95
C LEU A 143 -11.54 -16.35 3.80
N THR A 144 -10.97 -16.87 2.71
CA THR A 144 -11.70 -17.33 1.52
C THR A 144 -12.68 -18.43 1.89
N LEU A 145 -12.26 -19.39 2.73
CA LEU A 145 -13.17 -20.42 3.25
C LEU A 145 -14.31 -19.82 4.07
N THR A 146 -14.03 -18.85 4.95
CA THR A 146 -15.05 -18.24 5.82
C THR A 146 -16.05 -17.40 5.04
N VAL A 147 -15.57 -16.65 4.06
CA VAL A 147 -16.34 -15.64 3.31
C VAL A 147 -17.10 -16.24 2.13
N LEU A 148 -16.52 -17.25 1.46
CA LEU A 148 -17.11 -17.87 0.27
C LEU A 148 -17.94 -19.12 0.58
N THR A 149 -17.70 -19.82 1.70
CA THR A 149 -18.44 -21.05 2.04
C THR A 149 -19.74 -20.80 2.81
N LYS A 150 -19.96 -19.59 3.35
CA LYS A 150 -21.03 -19.32 4.34
C LYS A 150 -22.47 -19.28 3.80
N GLU A 151 -22.74 -19.60 2.54
CA GLU A 151 -24.13 -19.74 2.05
C GLU A 151 -24.65 -21.18 2.22
N ARG A 152 -25.29 -21.44 3.37
CA ARG A 152 -26.30 -22.50 3.53
C ARG A 152 -27.58 -22.09 2.79
N GLY A 153 -27.57 -22.13 1.46
CA GLY A 153 -28.74 -21.79 0.63
C GLY A 153 -28.59 -22.34 -0.78
N ALA A 154 -29.49 -23.24 -1.17
CA ALA A 154 -29.35 -24.19 -2.28
C ALA A 154 -29.30 -23.63 -3.73
N HIS A 155 -29.09 -22.32 -3.95
CA HIS A 155 -29.23 -21.71 -5.29
C HIS A 155 -28.12 -20.76 -5.75
N ARG A 156 -27.05 -20.52 -4.98
CA ARG A 156 -25.88 -19.77 -5.48
C ARG A 156 -24.71 -20.69 -5.74
N ALA A 157 -24.14 -20.56 -6.93
CA ALA A 157 -23.00 -21.35 -7.40
C ALA A 157 -21.91 -21.37 -6.31
N ARG A 158 -21.58 -22.58 -5.83
CA ARG A 158 -20.40 -22.81 -4.99
C ARG A 158 -19.20 -22.24 -5.73
N VAL A 159 -18.70 -21.09 -5.29
CA VAL A 159 -17.42 -20.59 -5.75
C VAL A 159 -16.39 -21.61 -5.25
N GLN A 160 -15.78 -22.35 -6.17
CA GLN A 160 -14.66 -23.22 -5.81
C GLN A 160 -13.61 -22.38 -5.09
N PRO A 161 -12.95 -22.91 -4.05
CA PRO A 161 -11.93 -22.16 -3.35
C PRO A 161 -10.84 -21.76 -4.35
N LEU A 162 -10.78 -20.47 -4.68
CA LEU A 162 -9.81 -19.93 -5.60
C LEU A 162 -8.40 -20.22 -5.09
N SER A 163 -7.53 -20.71 -5.97
CA SER A 163 -6.11 -20.88 -5.62
C SER A 163 -5.50 -19.54 -5.20
N ILE A 164 -4.70 -19.55 -4.14
CA ILE A 164 -4.01 -18.35 -3.62
C ILE A 164 -2.50 -18.49 -3.83
N THR A 165 -1.94 -17.55 -4.58
CA THR A 165 -0.49 -17.46 -4.81
C THR A 165 0.13 -16.42 -3.88
N PRO A 166 1.08 -16.79 -2.99
CA PRO A 166 1.82 -15.84 -2.17
C PRO A 166 2.91 -15.14 -2.97
N VAL A 167 3.01 -13.82 -2.79
CA VAL A 167 4.01 -12.99 -3.45
C VAL A 167 4.57 -11.99 -2.48
N VAL A 168 5.90 -11.81 -2.52
CA VAL A 168 6.57 -10.68 -1.89
C VAL A 168 6.96 -9.68 -2.96
N VAL A 169 6.48 -8.45 -2.83
CA VAL A 169 6.88 -7.34 -3.69
C VAL A 169 7.92 -6.50 -2.99
N VAL A 170 9.11 -6.41 -3.58
CA VAL A 170 10.26 -5.72 -3.00
C VAL A 170 10.37 -4.31 -3.59
N TRP A 171 10.33 -3.31 -2.71
CA TRP A 171 10.56 -1.91 -3.03
C TRP A 171 11.86 -1.39 -2.43
N GLY A 172 12.30 -0.21 -2.87
CA GLY A 172 13.56 0.41 -2.45
C GLY A 172 14.76 -0.03 -3.28
N ALA A 173 15.98 0.22 -2.79
CA ALA A 173 17.22 -0.09 -3.52
C ALA A 173 17.41 -1.61 -3.70
N ALA A 174 16.91 -2.43 -2.78
CA ALA A 174 17.10 -3.87 -2.85
C ALA A 174 16.35 -4.55 -4.00
N GLN A 175 15.36 -3.88 -4.61
CA GLN A 175 14.63 -4.43 -5.75
C GLN A 175 15.55 -4.75 -6.95
N HIS A 176 16.67 -4.05 -7.08
CA HIS A 176 17.67 -4.28 -8.13
C HIS A 176 18.50 -5.55 -7.89
N ALA A 177 18.49 -6.08 -6.67
CA ALA A 177 19.21 -7.28 -6.28
C ALA A 177 18.31 -8.53 -6.24
N VAL A 178 17.02 -8.40 -6.53
CA VAL A 178 16.09 -9.54 -6.59
C VAL A 178 16.33 -10.28 -7.92
N PRO A 179 16.74 -11.57 -7.89
CA PRO A 179 16.93 -12.33 -9.11
C PRO A 179 15.65 -12.50 -9.91
N GLU A 180 15.76 -12.60 -11.24
CA GLU A 180 14.63 -12.96 -12.09
C GLU A 180 14.06 -14.32 -11.66
N ASN A 181 12.73 -14.40 -11.57
CA ASN A 181 12.01 -15.61 -11.16
C ASN A 181 12.41 -16.16 -9.77
N ALA A 182 12.90 -15.31 -8.87
CA ALA A 182 13.23 -15.72 -7.51
C ALA A 182 12.00 -16.32 -6.79
N VAL A 183 12.12 -17.58 -6.36
CA VAL A 183 11.12 -18.28 -5.56
C VAL A 183 11.81 -18.88 -4.33
N VAL A 184 11.27 -18.61 -3.15
CA VAL A 184 11.75 -19.16 -1.88
C VAL A 184 10.55 -19.70 -1.12
N ASP A 185 10.61 -20.98 -0.72
CA ASP A 185 9.53 -21.69 -0.04
C ASP A 185 8.16 -21.55 -0.74
N GLY A 186 8.16 -21.59 -2.08
CA GLY A 186 6.94 -21.42 -2.89
C GLY A 186 6.37 -20.01 -2.93
N VAL A 187 7.07 -19.02 -2.36
CA VAL A 187 6.75 -17.59 -2.45
C VAL A 187 7.57 -16.96 -3.55
N ARG A 188 6.92 -16.25 -4.46
CA ARG A 188 7.60 -15.51 -5.52
C ARG A 188 8.04 -14.14 -5.02
N PHE A 189 9.28 -13.77 -5.30
CA PHE A 189 9.83 -12.45 -5.04
C PHE A 189 9.84 -11.65 -6.34
N ILE A 190 9.28 -10.44 -6.30
CA ILE A 190 9.12 -9.61 -7.48
C ILE A 190 9.67 -8.22 -7.19
N PRO A 191 10.57 -7.68 -8.04
CA PRO A 191 10.91 -6.26 -8.00
C PRO A 191 9.65 -5.43 -8.19
N GLY A 192 9.42 -4.40 -7.35
CA GLY A 192 8.19 -3.60 -7.41
C GLY A 192 7.86 -3.05 -8.80
N ARG A 193 8.87 -2.57 -9.53
CA ARG A 193 8.72 -2.07 -10.93
C ARG A 193 8.24 -3.15 -11.93
N GLU A 194 8.37 -4.42 -11.59
CA GLU A 194 8.05 -5.56 -12.46
C GLU A 194 6.71 -6.22 -12.09
N LEU A 195 6.04 -5.76 -11.02
CA LEU A 195 4.77 -6.32 -10.56
C LEU A 195 3.73 -6.42 -11.67
N VAL A 196 3.52 -5.35 -12.44
CA VAL A 196 2.55 -5.34 -13.55
C VAL A 196 2.97 -6.26 -14.70
N THR A 197 4.27 -6.36 -14.97
CA THR A 197 4.80 -7.27 -16.00
C THR A 197 4.55 -8.71 -15.58
N TRP A 198 4.84 -9.06 -14.33
CA TRP A 198 4.58 -10.38 -13.79
C TRP A 198 3.08 -10.71 -13.73
N LEU A 199 2.22 -9.77 -13.32
CA LEU A 199 0.77 -9.98 -13.30
C LEU A 199 0.19 -10.36 -14.67
N ARG A 200 0.88 -10.02 -15.77
CA ARG A 200 0.50 -10.43 -17.12
C ARG A 200 0.83 -11.90 -17.41
N THR A 201 1.83 -12.46 -16.74
CA THR A 201 2.30 -13.83 -16.92
C THR A 201 1.72 -14.79 -15.88
N VAL A 202 0.82 -14.31 -15.01
CA VAL A 202 0.15 -15.19 -14.06
C VAL A 202 -0.83 -16.04 -14.84
N GLU A 203 -0.70 -17.35 -14.66
CA GLU A 203 -1.56 -18.36 -15.26
C GLU A 203 -2.22 -19.17 -14.16
N GLY A 204 -3.41 -19.70 -14.44
CA GLY A 204 -4.14 -20.55 -13.50
C GLY A 204 -5.65 -20.46 -13.70
N GLU A 205 -6.39 -20.61 -12.61
CA GLU A 205 -7.85 -20.61 -12.65
C GLU A 205 -8.39 -19.28 -13.22
N ARG A 206 -9.28 -19.41 -14.20
CA ARG A 206 -9.97 -18.26 -14.80
C ARG A 206 -11.08 -17.79 -13.89
N VAL A 207 -11.00 -16.54 -13.46
CA VAL A 207 -12.03 -15.92 -12.64
C VAL A 207 -12.98 -15.14 -13.54
N THR A 208 -14.28 -15.44 -13.49
CA THR A 208 -15.28 -14.67 -14.24
C THR A 208 -15.47 -13.29 -13.60
N LYS A 209 -15.88 -12.29 -14.40
CA LYS A 209 -16.17 -10.94 -13.88
C LYS A 209 -17.18 -10.95 -12.73
N HIS A 210 -18.21 -11.79 -12.82
CA HIS A 210 -19.21 -11.91 -11.77
C HIS A 210 -18.61 -12.52 -10.50
N ALA A 211 -17.87 -13.62 -10.61
CA ALA A 211 -17.22 -14.25 -9.46
C ALA A 211 -16.24 -13.27 -8.79
N ALA A 212 -15.44 -12.56 -9.58
CA ALA A 212 -14.52 -11.56 -9.07
C ALA A 212 -15.21 -10.42 -8.32
N ARG A 213 -16.34 -9.93 -8.85
CA ARG A 213 -17.14 -8.90 -8.19
C ARG A 213 -17.72 -9.39 -6.86
N ASP A 214 -18.31 -10.58 -6.85
CA ASP A 214 -18.87 -11.18 -5.62
C ASP A 214 -17.78 -11.37 -4.56
N VAL A 215 -16.62 -11.91 -4.94
CA VAL A 215 -15.46 -12.05 -4.04
C VAL A 215 -15.00 -10.68 -3.51
N ALA A 216 -14.83 -9.69 -4.38
CA ALA A 216 -14.41 -8.35 -3.97
C ALA A 216 -15.40 -7.69 -2.99
N ASP A 217 -16.70 -7.78 -3.27
CA ASP A 217 -17.75 -7.18 -2.46
C ASP A 217 -17.81 -7.85 -1.08
N ARG A 218 -17.70 -9.18 -1.02
CA ARG A 218 -17.66 -9.93 0.25
C ARG A 218 -16.41 -9.63 1.07
N LEU A 219 -15.24 -9.51 0.44
CA LEU A 219 -13.99 -9.16 1.12
C LEU A 219 -14.04 -7.74 1.70
N ARG A 220 -14.62 -6.77 0.98
CA ARG A 220 -14.84 -5.40 1.49
C ARG A 220 -15.80 -5.39 2.67
N ALA A 221 -16.93 -6.08 2.56
CA ALA A 221 -17.89 -6.19 3.65
C ALA A 221 -17.26 -6.83 4.90
N PHE A 222 -16.42 -7.86 4.73
CA PHE A 222 -15.66 -8.44 5.83
C PHE A 222 -14.73 -7.41 6.50
N ARG A 223 -13.97 -6.65 5.71
CA ARG A 223 -13.05 -5.62 6.21
C ARG A 223 -13.79 -4.53 6.99
N GLU A 224 -14.91 -4.04 6.47
CA GLU A 224 -15.74 -3.02 7.12
C GLU A 224 -16.26 -3.52 8.47
N ASN A 225 -16.77 -4.76 8.54
CA ASN A 225 -17.25 -5.35 9.79
C ASN A 225 -16.11 -5.57 10.80
N ALA A 226 -14.93 -5.98 10.33
CA ALA A 226 -13.75 -6.14 11.19
C ALA A 226 -13.30 -4.80 11.78
N SER A 227 -13.35 -3.71 10.99
CA SER A 227 -12.95 -2.38 11.46
C SER A 227 -13.91 -1.75 12.46
N GLN A 228 -15.18 -2.16 12.48
CA GLN A 228 -16.17 -1.70 13.47
C GLN A 228 -16.09 -2.45 14.80
N SER A 229 -15.42 -3.61 14.82
CA SER A 229 -15.31 -4.47 16.00
C SER A 229 -13.99 -4.30 16.76
N ALA A 230 -13.09 -3.44 16.26
CA ALA A 230 -11.79 -3.12 16.83
C ALA A 230 -11.81 -1.73 17.49
#